data_AF-A0A7J4Q2D0-F1
#
_entry.id   AF-A0A7J4Q2D0-F1
#
_cell.length_a   1.000
_cell.length_b   1.000
_cell.length_c   1.000
_cell.angle_alpha   90.00
_cell.angle_beta   90.00
_cell.angle_gamma   90.00
#
_symmetry.space_group_name_H-M   'P 1'
#
loop_
_entity.id
_entity.type
_entity.pdbx_description
1 polymer ?
#
loop_
_entity_poly.entity_id
_entity_poly.type
_entity_poly.pdbx_seq_one_letter_code
_entity_poly.pdbx_strand_id
1 'polypeptide(L)'
;MIDSDLDGIDDGQEDFDSDGLNRSNLLNRYCPGWNDQQNAECHIDPMTDYGKRFYDDLENYTNFEEMQNGTSPILNDTDGDQWNDGSEVYHQDQDGDGMWAGWEYFFDFDPFDAADANIDSDGDGVLNKCENKWNTNPKDPVSFPSQGELCNQFE
;
A
#
# COMPACT_ATOMS: atom_id res chain seq x y z
N MET A 1 -9.83 -13.69 15.82
CA MET A 1 -10.36 -12.44 16.41
C MET A 1 -11.83 -12.73 16.74
N ILE A 2 -12.70 -11.74 16.99
CA ILE A 2 -14.15 -11.99 17.09
C ILE A 2 -14.71 -11.91 15.67
N ASP A 3 -15.67 -12.79 15.37
CA ASP A 3 -16.55 -12.76 14.19
C ASP A 3 -17.93 -12.40 14.76
N SER A 4 -18.30 -11.12 14.66
CA SER A 4 -19.42 -10.50 15.35
C SER A 4 -20.76 -10.82 14.69
N ASP A 5 -20.76 -11.10 13.39
CA ASP A 5 -21.98 -11.33 12.61
C ASP A 5 -22.16 -12.80 12.14
N LEU A 6 -21.15 -13.64 12.38
CA LEU A 6 -21.09 -15.08 12.12
C LEU A 6 -21.13 -15.47 10.64
N ASP A 7 -20.66 -14.59 9.75
CA ASP A 7 -20.58 -14.87 8.33
C ASP A 7 -19.34 -15.71 7.93
N GLY A 8 -18.41 -15.87 8.87
CA GLY A 8 -17.18 -16.66 8.72
C GLY A 8 -15.93 -15.84 8.37
N ILE A 9 -16.03 -14.50 8.40
CA ILE A 9 -14.91 -13.56 8.31
C ILE A 9 -14.71 -12.95 9.71
N ASP A 10 -13.46 -12.87 10.18
CA ASP A 10 -13.17 -12.19 11.45
C ASP A 10 -13.38 -10.67 11.26
N ASP A 11 -13.91 -9.94 12.26
CA ASP A 11 -14.25 -8.50 12.16
C ASP A 11 -13.10 -7.62 11.59
N GLY A 12 -11.85 -7.95 11.91
CA GLY A 12 -10.66 -7.24 11.40
C GLY A 12 -10.25 -7.60 9.97
N GLN A 13 -11.04 -8.42 9.28
CA GLN A 13 -10.91 -8.80 7.86
C GLN A 13 -12.18 -8.43 7.07
N GLU A 14 -13.16 -7.79 7.70
CA GLU A 14 -14.39 -7.32 7.05
C GLU A 14 -14.23 -5.88 6.55
N ASP A 15 -14.72 -5.58 5.34
CA ASP A 15 -14.74 -4.22 4.74
C ASP A 15 -16.20 -3.74 4.60
N PHE A 16 -16.86 -3.43 5.73
CA PHE A 16 -18.30 -3.20 5.72
C PHE A 16 -18.70 -1.85 5.11
N ASP A 17 -17.86 -0.84 5.30
CA ASP A 17 -18.05 0.51 4.78
C ASP A 17 -17.37 0.75 3.42
N SER A 18 -16.58 -0.21 2.93
CA SER A 18 -15.91 -0.14 1.62
C SER A 18 -15.03 1.10 1.50
N ASP A 19 -14.42 1.52 2.62
CA ASP A 19 -13.68 2.77 2.73
C ASP A 19 -12.16 2.60 2.54
N GLY A 20 -11.70 1.35 2.47
CA GLY A 20 -10.36 0.93 2.09
C GLY A 20 -9.87 1.47 0.74
N LEU A 21 -8.72 0.97 0.27
CA LEU A 21 -8.12 1.47 -0.96
C LEU A 21 -8.87 0.98 -2.20
N ASN A 22 -9.53 1.90 -2.92
CA ASN A 22 -10.22 1.58 -4.16
C ASN A 22 -9.28 0.88 -5.17
N ARG A 23 -9.62 -0.36 -5.54
CA ARG A 23 -8.88 -1.17 -6.53
C ARG A 23 -8.50 -0.42 -7.79
N SER A 24 -9.41 0.41 -8.31
CA SER A 24 -9.16 1.19 -9.52
C SER A 24 -8.04 2.21 -9.31
N ASN A 25 -7.97 2.82 -8.12
CA ASN A 25 -6.88 3.73 -7.77
C ASN A 25 -5.56 2.99 -7.60
N LEU A 26 -5.58 1.79 -6.98
CA LEU A 26 -4.38 0.96 -6.86
C LEU A 26 -3.86 0.51 -8.23
N LEU A 27 -4.76 0.08 -9.12
CA LEU A 27 -4.41 -0.27 -10.49
C LEU A 27 -3.83 0.93 -11.25
N ASN A 28 -4.44 2.11 -11.12
CA ASN A 28 -3.89 3.32 -11.75
C ASN A 28 -2.53 3.74 -11.16
N ARG A 29 -2.23 3.35 -9.91
CA ARG A 29 -0.98 3.65 -9.21
C ARG A 29 0.15 2.68 -9.57
N TYR A 30 -0.07 1.37 -9.42
CA TYR A 30 0.96 0.33 -9.58
C TYR A 30 0.97 -0.33 -10.95
N CYS A 31 -0.12 -0.20 -11.70
CA CYS A 31 -0.26 -0.79 -13.02
C CYS A 31 -1.04 0.12 -13.97
N PRO A 32 -0.66 1.39 -14.19
CA PRO A 32 -1.42 2.33 -15.02
C PRO A 32 -1.76 1.79 -16.41
N GLY A 33 -0.95 0.87 -16.94
CA GLY A 33 -1.17 0.11 -18.16
C GLY A 33 -2.24 -0.99 -18.12
N TRP A 34 -2.87 -1.24 -16.97
CA TRP A 34 -3.79 -2.38 -16.76
C TRP A 34 -4.97 -2.42 -17.75
N ASN A 35 -5.38 -1.27 -18.25
CA ASN A 35 -6.50 -1.11 -19.19
C ASN A 35 -6.07 -0.82 -20.64
N ASP A 36 -4.77 -0.71 -20.92
CA ASP A 36 -4.23 -0.42 -22.24
C ASP A 36 -3.23 -1.50 -22.68
N GLN A 37 -3.61 -2.30 -23.68
CA GLN A 37 -2.74 -3.32 -24.24
C GLN A 37 -1.49 -2.76 -24.94
N GLN A 38 -1.43 -1.44 -25.19
CA GLN A 38 -0.31 -0.77 -25.85
C GLN A 38 0.63 -0.05 -24.87
N ASN A 39 0.20 0.20 -23.64
CA ASN A 39 1.04 0.74 -22.57
C ASN A 39 1.11 -0.29 -21.44
N ALA A 40 2.21 -1.02 -21.34
CA ALA A 40 2.41 -2.05 -20.33
C ALA A 40 3.19 -1.53 -19.11
N GLU A 41 3.11 -0.23 -18.81
CA GLU A 41 3.65 0.31 -17.55
C GLU A 41 2.90 -0.31 -16.37
N CYS A 42 3.51 -1.35 -15.81
CA CYS A 42 2.96 -2.14 -14.75
C CYS A 42 4.08 -2.67 -13.87
N HIS A 43 4.20 -2.08 -12.69
CA HIS A 43 5.16 -2.50 -11.66
C HIS A 43 4.65 -3.71 -10.90
N ILE A 44 3.32 -3.84 -10.75
CA ILE A 44 2.68 -4.97 -10.08
C ILE A 44 1.51 -5.48 -10.92
N ASP A 45 1.74 -6.58 -11.64
CA ASP A 45 0.77 -7.18 -12.55
C ASP A 45 -0.38 -7.87 -11.80
N PRO A 46 -1.62 -7.35 -11.88
CA PRO A 46 -2.80 -7.93 -11.22
C PRO A 46 -3.19 -9.30 -11.77
N MET A 47 -2.61 -9.75 -12.89
CA MET A 47 -2.90 -11.07 -13.46
C MET A 47 -2.06 -12.18 -12.83
N THR A 48 -0.93 -11.83 -12.22
CA THR A 48 -0.05 -12.76 -11.51
C THR A 48 -0.61 -13.15 -10.15
N ASP A 49 -0.26 -14.33 -9.64
CA ASP A 49 -0.68 -14.74 -8.29
C ASP A 49 -0.11 -13.83 -7.20
N TYR A 50 1.04 -13.21 -7.42
CA TYR A 50 1.61 -12.21 -6.52
C TYR A 50 0.82 -10.90 -6.57
N GLY A 51 0.59 -10.33 -7.77
CA GLY A 51 -0.12 -9.08 -7.89
C GLY A 51 -1.58 -9.15 -7.44
N LYS A 52 -2.29 -10.26 -7.68
CA LYS A 52 -3.64 -10.45 -7.12
C LYS A 52 -3.64 -10.33 -5.61
N ARG A 53 -2.75 -11.06 -4.94
CA ARG A 53 -2.59 -11.00 -3.49
C ARG A 53 -2.21 -9.60 -3.04
N PHE A 54 -1.31 -8.92 -3.73
CA PHE A 54 -0.98 -7.53 -3.42
C PHE A 54 -2.21 -6.61 -3.39
N TYR A 55 -3.04 -6.61 -4.43
CA TYR A 55 -4.23 -5.76 -4.45
C TYR A 55 -5.30 -6.20 -3.43
N ASP A 56 -5.50 -7.51 -3.28
CA ASP A 56 -6.49 -8.06 -2.34
C ASP A 56 -6.05 -7.81 -0.87
N ASP A 57 -4.76 -7.95 -0.56
CA ASP A 57 -4.20 -7.71 0.77
C ASP A 57 -4.18 -6.20 1.10
N LEU A 58 -3.98 -5.31 0.11
CA LEU A 58 -4.12 -3.85 0.23
C LEU A 58 -5.53 -3.39 0.59
N GLU A 59 -6.52 -4.05 0.01
CA GLU A 59 -7.93 -3.82 0.32
C GLU A 59 -8.29 -4.33 1.73
N ASN A 60 -7.62 -5.38 2.23
CA ASN A 60 -7.91 -5.97 3.55
C ASN A 60 -7.08 -5.40 4.72
N TYR A 61 -5.87 -4.89 4.47
CA TYR A 61 -4.97 -4.36 5.51
C TYR A 61 -5.56 -3.15 6.21
N THR A 62 -6.25 -2.28 5.47
CA THR A 62 -6.83 -1.05 6.01
C THR A 62 -7.73 -1.34 7.19
N ASN A 63 -8.56 -2.38 7.09
CA ASN A 63 -9.56 -2.69 8.12
C ASN A 63 -8.92 -3.31 9.37
N PHE A 64 -7.87 -4.11 9.18
CA PHE A 64 -7.09 -4.63 10.30
C PHE A 64 -6.38 -3.52 11.06
N GLU A 65 -5.78 -2.59 10.33
CA GLU A 65 -5.03 -1.48 10.91
C GLU A 65 -5.95 -0.44 11.57
N GLU A 66 -7.15 -0.22 11.01
CA GLU A 66 -8.19 0.59 11.63
C GLU A 66 -8.61 0.03 13.00
N MET A 67 -8.87 -1.28 13.07
CA MET A 67 -9.19 -1.94 14.32
C MET A 67 -8.05 -1.78 15.35
N GLN A 68 -6.78 -1.79 14.92
CA GLN A 68 -5.64 -1.57 15.82
C GLN A 68 -5.51 -0.11 16.28
N ASN A 69 -5.74 0.84 15.38
CA ASN A 69 -5.65 2.28 15.65
C ASN A 69 -6.91 2.84 16.33
N GLY A 70 -7.96 2.02 16.48
CA GLY A 70 -9.20 2.38 17.15
C GLY A 70 -10.11 3.26 16.31
N THR A 71 -9.86 3.33 15.00
CA THR A 71 -10.80 3.84 14.00
C THR A 71 -11.82 2.74 13.65
N SER A 72 -12.90 3.10 12.97
CA SER A 72 -14.08 2.25 12.90
C SER A 72 -14.14 1.46 11.58
N PRO A 73 -14.01 0.12 11.58
CA PRO A 73 -14.06 -0.72 10.35
C PRO A 73 -15.47 -0.83 9.73
N ILE A 74 -16.39 0.02 10.18
CA ILE A 74 -17.80 0.08 9.76
C ILE A 74 -18.27 1.53 9.54
N LEU A 75 -17.43 2.53 9.83
CA LEU A 75 -17.73 3.93 9.63
C LEU A 75 -16.56 4.59 8.91
N ASN A 76 -16.80 4.93 7.65
CA ASN A 76 -15.95 5.82 6.89
C ASN A 76 -15.82 7.20 7.57
N ASP A 77 -14.60 7.71 7.72
CA ASP A 77 -14.25 9.06 8.23
C ASP A 77 -14.63 9.23 9.72
N THR A 78 -13.97 8.44 10.59
CA THR A 78 -14.20 8.39 12.04
C THR A 78 -13.96 9.74 12.72
N ASP A 79 -12.99 10.52 12.24
CA ASP A 79 -12.63 11.80 12.85
C ASP A 79 -13.32 13.03 12.19
N GLY A 80 -13.97 12.82 11.04
CA GLY A 80 -14.83 13.79 10.36
C GLY A 80 -14.06 14.83 9.55
N ASP A 81 -12.81 14.56 9.19
CA ASP A 81 -11.94 15.45 8.42
C ASP A 81 -12.11 15.32 6.89
N GLN A 82 -12.97 14.40 6.44
CA GLN A 82 -13.26 14.05 5.04
C GLN A 82 -12.21 13.16 4.37
N TRP A 83 -11.31 12.55 5.14
CA TRP A 83 -10.43 11.49 4.71
C TRP A 83 -10.93 10.15 5.25
N ASN A 84 -11.13 9.17 4.36
CA ASN A 84 -11.55 7.84 4.78
C ASN A 84 -10.47 7.17 5.63
N ASP A 85 -10.86 6.52 6.72
CA ASP A 85 -9.99 5.85 7.69
C ASP A 85 -9.01 4.89 7.00
N GLY A 86 -9.48 4.13 6.00
CA GLY A 86 -8.62 3.16 5.30
C GLY A 86 -7.48 3.83 4.52
N SER A 87 -7.74 5.03 3.99
CA SER A 87 -6.72 5.84 3.36
C SER A 87 -5.79 6.48 4.39
N GLU A 88 -6.31 6.87 5.56
CA GLU A 88 -5.52 7.44 6.64
C GLU A 88 -4.51 6.43 7.19
N VAL A 89 -4.93 5.22 7.54
CA VAL A 89 -4.03 4.19 8.08
C VAL A 89 -2.99 3.73 7.07
N TYR A 90 -3.34 3.70 5.77
CA TYR A 90 -2.40 3.31 4.74
C TYR A 90 -1.30 4.35 4.51
N HIS A 91 -1.66 5.65 4.47
CA HIS A 91 -0.72 6.73 4.13
C HIS A 91 -0.03 7.36 5.36
N GLN A 92 -0.21 6.78 6.56
CA GLN A 92 0.57 7.17 7.73
C GLN A 92 2.05 6.88 7.55
N ASP A 93 2.90 7.72 8.12
CA ASP A 93 4.36 7.56 8.18
C ASP A 93 4.73 7.42 9.66
N GLN A 94 4.87 6.16 10.11
CA GLN A 94 4.89 5.81 11.54
C GLN A 94 6.23 6.16 12.21
N ASP A 95 7.33 6.11 11.47
CA ASP A 95 8.67 6.41 11.96
C ASP A 95 9.29 7.70 11.38
N GLY A 96 8.61 8.35 10.43
CA GLY A 96 8.96 9.65 9.90
C GLY A 96 10.05 9.60 8.83
N ASP A 97 10.19 8.49 8.12
CA ASP A 97 11.23 8.28 7.11
C ASP A 97 10.81 8.62 5.68
N GLY A 98 9.52 8.97 5.51
CA GLY A 98 8.91 9.34 4.25
C GLY A 98 8.33 8.18 3.44
N MET A 99 8.25 6.97 4.01
CA MET A 99 7.49 5.85 3.48
C MET A 99 6.09 5.79 4.12
N TRP A 100 5.19 5.06 3.45
CA TRP A 100 3.83 4.85 3.95
C TRP A 100 3.76 3.51 4.67
N ALA A 101 3.26 3.49 5.91
CA ALA A 101 3.18 2.31 6.76
C ALA A 101 2.49 1.13 6.09
N GLY A 102 1.40 1.39 5.36
CA GLY A 102 0.76 0.34 4.57
C GLY A 102 1.69 -0.23 3.51
N TRP A 103 2.36 0.61 2.74
CA TRP A 103 3.34 0.18 1.73
C TRP A 103 4.50 -0.62 2.35
N GLU A 104 5.01 -0.18 3.48
CA GLU A 104 6.08 -0.87 4.21
C GLU A 104 5.65 -2.27 4.62
N TYR A 105 4.47 -2.40 5.24
CA TYR A 105 3.91 -3.69 5.61
C TYR A 105 3.81 -4.66 4.43
N PHE A 106 3.39 -4.19 3.24
CA PHE A 106 3.27 -5.06 2.05
C PHE A 106 4.59 -5.56 1.49
N PHE A 107 5.62 -4.75 1.60
CA PHE A 107 6.95 -5.12 1.11
C PHE A 107 7.83 -5.71 2.22
N ASP A 108 7.22 -6.23 3.28
CA ASP A 108 7.92 -6.82 4.43
C ASP A 108 8.99 -5.88 5.03
N PHE A 109 8.70 -4.58 5.01
CA PHE A 109 9.44 -3.54 5.74
C PHE A 109 8.80 -3.33 7.12
N ASP A 110 9.52 -2.67 8.01
CA ASP A 110 9.04 -2.42 9.37
C ASP A 110 8.62 -0.95 9.47
N PRO A 111 7.30 -0.63 9.54
CA PRO A 111 6.81 0.75 9.66
C PRO A 111 7.39 1.54 10.85
N PHE A 112 8.09 0.87 11.75
CA PHE A 112 8.71 1.48 12.93
C PHE A 112 10.25 1.52 12.85
N ASP A 113 10.87 1.15 11.72
CA ASP A 113 12.32 1.18 11.48
C ASP A 113 12.76 2.03 10.27
N ALA A 114 12.88 3.34 10.51
CA ALA A 114 13.30 4.36 9.53
C ALA A 114 14.63 4.09 8.79
N ALA A 115 15.39 3.07 9.20
CA ALA A 115 16.59 2.66 8.51
C ALA A 115 16.29 1.97 7.18
N ASP A 116 15.15 1.29 7.04
CA ASP A 116 14.82 0.52 5.84
C ASP A 116 14.51 1.40 4.62
N ALA A 117 14.01 2.63 4.80
CA ALA A 117 13.93 3.65 3.73
C ALA A 117 15.24 3.85 2.96
N ASN A 118 16.38 3.68 3.64
CA ASN A 118 17.71 3.93 3.10
C ASN A 118 18.40 2.65 2.58
N ILE A 119 17.65 1.56 2.45
CA ILE A 119 18.13 0.29 1.90
C ILE A 119 17.68 0.19 0.43
N ASP A 120 18.55 -0.37 -0.41
CA ASP A 120 18.25 -0.85 -1.75
C ASP A 120 18.02 -2.36 -1.64
N SER A 121 16.75 -2.77 -1.61
CA SER A 121 16.36 -4.12 -1.20
C SER A 121 16.52 -5.16 -2.30
N ASP A 122 16.39 -4.76 -3.57
CA ASP A 122 16.50 -5.65 -4.72
C ASP A 122 17.80 -5.48 -5.52
N GLY A 123 18.58 -4.44 -5.22
CA GLY A 123 19.93 -4.21 -5.72
C GLY A 123 19.96 -3.53 -7.09
N ASP A 124 18.91 -2.83 -7.50
CA ASP A 124 18.84 -2.12 -8.77
C ASP A 124 19.48 -0.71 -8.74
N GLY A 125 19.90 -0.27 -7.54
CA GLY A 125 20.51 1.03 -7.30
C GLY A 125 19.53 2.12 -6.85
N VAL A 126 18.27 1.76 -6.61
CA VAL A 126 17.20 2.63 -6.11
C VAL A 126 16.91 2.28 -4.63
N LEU A 127 16.63 3.29 -3.80
CA LEU A 127 16.34 3.08 -2.38
C LEU A 127 14.85 2.82 -2.18
N ASN A 128 14.46 2.05 -1.16
CA ASN A 128 13.06 1.75 -0.84
C ASN A 128 12.19 3.03 -0.76
N LYS A 129 12.67 4.10 -0.11
CA LYS A 129 11.92 5.38 -0.03
C LYS A 129 11.65 6.04 -1.38
N CYS A 130 12.57 5.84 -2.32
CA CYS A 130 12.41 6.36 -3.68
C CYS A 130 11.34 5.56 -4.43
N GLU A 131 11.37 4.25 -4.28
CA GLU A 131 10.40 3.36 -4.91
C GLU A 131 9.00 3.54 -4.34
N ASN A 132 8.87 3.76 -3.04
CA ASN A 132 7.63 4.17 -2.41
C ASN A 132 7.05 5.43 -3.08
N LYS A 133 7.86 6.48 -3.22
CA LYS A 133 7.46 7.77 -3.84
C LYS A 133 6.97 7.61 -5.28
N TRP A 134 7.56 6.70 -6.04
CA TRP A 134 7.24 6.48 -7.45
C TRP A 134 6.35 5.24 -7.70
N ASN A 135 5.90 4.58 -6.63
CA ASN A 135 5.04 3.39 -6.68
C ASN A 135 5.65 2.23 -7.50
N THR A 136 6.97 2.08 -7.42
CA THR A 136 7.67 0.93 -7.99
C THR A 136 7.78 -0.20 -6.96
N ASN A 137 8.19 -1.39 -7.43
CA ASN A 137 8.30 -2.59 -6.62
C ASN A 137 9.75 -2.78 -6.09
N PRO A 138 10.00 -2.55 -4.78
CA PRO A 138 11.32 -2.62 -4.14
C PRO A 138 11.86 -4.02 -3.92
N LYS A 139 11.16 -5.02 -4.45
CA LYS A 139 11.58 -6.43 -4.41
C LYS A 139 11.82 -6.97 -5.81
N ASP A 140 11.71 -6.13 -6.84
CA ASP A 140 11.87 -6.54 -8.23
C ASP A 140 12.89 -5.65 -8.95
N PRO A 141 14.11 -6.13 -9.21
CA PRO A 141 15.21 -5.31 -9.72
C PRO A 141 15.03 -4.85 -11.19
N VAL A 142 13.91 -5.19 -11.82
CA VAL A 142 13.52 -4.64 -13.13
C VAL A 142 12.41 -3.59 -13.04
N SER A 143 11.90 -3.32 -11.83
CA SER A 143 10.87 -2.33 -11.54
C SER A 143 11.47 -1.09 -10.86
N PHE A 144 12.02 -0.18 -11.66
CA PHE A 144 12.58 1.08 -11.19
C PHE A 144 11.83 2.29 -11.76
N PRO A 145 11.97 3.47 -11.13
CA PRO A 145 11.42 4.73 -11.64
C PRO A 145 11.95 5.09 -13.03
N SER A 146 11.11 5.69 -13.85
CA SER A 146 11.39 6.13 -15.21
C SER A 146 12.37 7.32 -15.28
N GLN A 147 12.98 7.53 -16.45
CA GLN A 147 13.96 8.62 -16.65
C GLN A 147 13.30 10.01 -16.50
N GLY A 148 13.41 10.60 -15.32
CA GLY A 148 12.81 11.88 -14.94
C GLY A 148 12.31 11.92 -13.51
N GLU A 149 12.11 10.75 -12.93
CA GLU A 149 11.71 10.53 -11.54
C GLU A 149 12.95 10.61 -10.65
N LEU A 150 13.26 11.83 -10.20
CA LEU A 150 14.46 12.08 -9.41
C LEU A 150 14.27 11.56 -7.98
N CYS A 151 15.22 10.74 -7.57
CA CYS A 151 15.37 10.32 -6.18
C CYS A 151 16.51 11.06 -5.53
N ASN A 152 16.11 12.12 -4.83
CA ASN A 152 17.01 12.98 -4.11
C ASN A 152 17.37 12.19 -2.85
N GLN A 153 18.60 11.66 -2.75
CA GLN A 153 19.09 11.01 -1.51
C GLN A 153 19.14 11.98 -0.29
N PHE A 154 18.71 13.23 -0.46
CA PHE A 154 18.83 14.33 0.50
C PHE A 154 17.51 15.08 0.74
N GLU A 155 16.39 14.62 0.19
CA GLU A 155 15.05 15.05 0.64
C GLU A 155 14.55 14.11 1.73
#